data_AF-A0A2E5NV39-F1
#
_entry.id   AF-A0A2E5NV39-F1
#
_cell.length_a   1.000
_cell.length_b   1.000
_cell.length_c   1.000
_cell.angle_alpha   90.00
_cell.angle_beta   90.00
_cell.angle_gamma   90.00
#
_symmetry.space_group_name_H-M   'P 1'
#
loop_
_entity.id
_entity.type
_entity.pdbx_description
1 polymer ?
#
loop_
_entity_poly.entity_id
_entity_poly.type
_entity_poly.pdbx_seq_one_letter_code
_entity_poly.pdbx_strand_id
1 'polypeptide(L)'
;MDKTPEIWTYRSDAKWRLNRAAEYGGCHATELLKSGARSPIIKSLTAPDVARNVFGMRQASMQDRWRALVGLAADNPYALGFRNVDGGLRGLAKDMGTCLDADSSFTTLSRNLNEWSARQPPLVSMGYGKQTRARPPLALIHIPLLTQWLLWAAEARANWLAIRSRAIDLNTISKVACRLIPLGAPPPSSKLERSEASRLLWNADRRVR
;
A
#
# COMPACT_ATOMS: atom_id res chain seq x y z
N MET A 1 4.47 15.53 -22.95
CA MET A 1 4.84 14.24 -22.33
C MET A 1 5.92 14.51 -21.29
N ASP A 2 5.56 14.58 -20.01
CA ASP A 2 6.43 14.18 -18.89
C ASP A 2 5.58 14.10 -17.60
N LYS A 3 4.92 12.95 -17.34
CA LYS A 3 4.16 12.70 -16.09
C LYS A 3 5.03 12.05 -15.00
N THR A 4 6.32 11.92 -15.26
CA THR A 4 7.31 11.23 -14.43
C THR A 4 7.67 11.93 -13.10
N PRO A 5 7.52 13.27 -12.91
CA PRO A 5 7.84 13.93 -11.64
C PRO A 5 6.90 13.61 -10.46
N GLU A 6 5.68 13.15 -10.72
CA GLU A 6 4.62 13.09 -9.70
C GLU A 6 4.89 12.00 -8.65
N ILE A 7 5.27 10.80 -9.11
CA ILE A 7 5.44 9.63 -8.25
C ILE A 7 6.68 9.72 -7.34
N TRP A 8 7.75 10.41 -7.75
CA TRP A 8 8.94 10.58 -6.90
C TRP A 8 8.66 11.60 -5.82
N THR A 9 7.90 12.65 -6.17
CA THR A 9 7.40 13.65 -5.23
C THR A 9 6.50 13.01 -4.18
N TYR A 10 5.55 12.15 -4.57
CA TYR A 10 4.73 11.39 -3.62
C TYR A 10 5.56 10.51 -2.68
N ARG A 11 6.65 9.90 -3.16
CA ARG A 11 7.53 9.10 -2.32
C ARG A 11 8.24 9.96 -1.28
N SER A 12 8.74 11.12 -1.68
CA SER A 12 9.40 12.07 -0.78
C SER A 12 8.41 12.61 0.26
N ASP A 13 7.19 12.96 -0.16
CA ASP A 13 6.11 13.39 0.74
C ASP A 13 5.75 12.29 1.74
N ALA A 14 5.56 11.05 1.29
CA ALA A 14 5.24 9.92 2.17
C ALA A 14 6.32 9.70 3.25
N LYS A 15 7.60 9.78 2.86
CA LYS A 15 8.72 9.68 3.82
C LYS A 15 8.72 10.85 4.80
N TRP A 16 8.49 12.07 4.31
CA TRP A 16 8.41 13.25 5.16
C TRP A 16 7.25 13.15 6.16
N ARG A 17 6.06 12.71 5.72
CA ARG A 17 4.89 12.47 6.59
C ARG A 17 5.18 11.43 7.67
N LEU A 18 5.82 10.33 7.32
CA LEU A 18 6.22 9.30 8.29
C LEU A 18 7.18 9.88 9.34
N ASN A 19 8.20 10.63 8.91
CA ASN A 19 9.17 11.23 9.82
C ASN A 19 8.51 12.28 10.73
N ARG A 20 7.61 13.11 10.19
CA ARG A 20 6.85 14.10 10.96
C ARG A 20 5.93 13.44 11.99
N ALA A 21 5.29 12.33 11.63
CA ALA A 21 4.49 11.55 12.57
C ALA A 21 5.38 10.97 13.69
N ALA A 22 6.58 10.50 13.35
CA ALA A 22 7.52 9.93 14.32
C ALA A 22 7.98 11.00 15.34
N GLU A 23 8.33 12.19 14.84
CA GLU A 23 8.67 13.35 15.65
C GLU A 23 7.51 13.75 16.58
N TYR A 24 6.29 13.87 16.03
CA TYR A 24 5.10 14.19 16.83
C TYR A 24 4.82 13.15 17.93
N GLY A 25 5.03 11.87 17.62
CA GLY A 25 4.86 10.77 18.57
C GLY A 25 6.05 10.56 19.52
N GLY A 26 7.12 11.36 19.42
CA GLY A 26 8.32 11.21 20.25
C GLY A 26 9.03 9.85 20.08
N CYS A 27 9.03 9.28 18.87
CA CYS A 27 9.57 7.94 18.62
C CYS A 27 10.31 7.84 17.28
N HIS A 28 10.96 6.70 17.00
CA HIS A 28 11.51 6.45 15.67
C HIS A 28 10.43 6.03 14.66
N ALA A 29 10.60 6.40 13.39
CA ALA A 29 9.67 6.07 12.31
C ALA A 29 9.40 4.55 12.16
N THR A 30 10.42 3.72 12.40
CA THR A 30 10.27 2.26 12.41
C THR A 30 9.33 1.77 13.50
N GLU A 31 9.17 2.52 14.59
CA GLU A 31 8.29 2.16 15.68
C GLU A 31 6.82 2.36 15.36
N LEU A 32 6.50 3.39 14.56
CA LEU A 32 5.15 3.63 14.04
C LEU A 32 4.68 2.54 13.08
N LEU A 33 5.60 1.90 12.35
CA LEU A 33 5.28 0.86 11.37
C LEU A 33 5.98 -0.48 11.63
N LYS A 34 6.10 -0.87 12.91
CA LYS A 34 6.46 -2.26 13.29
C LYS A 34 5.51 -3.27 12.60
N SER A 35 5.92 -4.53 12.53
CA SER A 35 5.13 -5.58 11.86
C SER A 35 3.67 -5.61 12.32
N GLY A 36 3.40 -5.44 13.63
CA GLY A 36 2.04 -5.42 14.16
C GLY A 36 1.12 -4.35 13.55
N ALA A 37 1.66 -3.21 13.11
CA ALA A 37 0.88 -2.16 12.44
C ALA A 37 0.73 -2.41 10.93
N ARG A 38 1.76 -2.98 10.28
CA ARG A 38 1.75 -3.23 8.83
C ARG A 38 0.97 -4.49 8.45
N SER A 39 1.14 -5.58 9.20
CA SER A 39 0.61 -6.90 8.85
C SER A 39 -0.91 -6.93 8.67
N PRO A 40 -1.74 -6.26 9.51
CA PRO A 40 -3.19 -6.22 9.28
C PRO A 40 -3.56 -5.58 7.93
N ILE A 41 -2.91 -4.47 7.57
CA ILE A 41 -3.12 -3.77 6.30
C ILE A 41 -2.72 -4.66 5.12
N ILE A 42 -1.52 -5.25 5.18
CA ILE A 42 -0.99 -6.13 4.12
C ILE A 42 -1.92 -7.34 3.94
N LYS A 43 -2.30 -8.01 5.04
CA LYS A 43 -3.18 -9.19 4.99
C LYS A 43 -4.54 -8.85 4.40
N SER A 44 -5.13 -7.72 4.78
CA SER A 44 -6.42 -7.29 4.22
C SER A 44 -6.34 -6.91 2.75
N LEU A 45 -5.28 -6.21 2.32
CA LEU A 45 -5.09 -5.86 0.90
C LEU A 45 -4.78 -7.07 0.00
N THR A 46 -4.26 -8.15 0.57
CA THR A 46 -3.85 -9.35 -0.18
C THR A 46 -4.80 -10.54 0.02
N ALA A 47 -5.91 -10.32 0.73
CA ALA A 47 -6.93 -11.33 0.95
C ALA A 47 -7.61 -11.68 -0.40
N PRO A 48 -7.82 -12.97 -0.71
CA PRO A 48 -8.35 -13.40 -2.01
C PRO A 48 -9.72 -12.80 -2.36
N ASP A 49 -10.60 -12.65 -1.37
CA ASP A 49 -11.91 -12.03 -1.51
C ASP A 49 -11.79 -10.53 -1.83
N VAL A 50 -10.88 -9.81 -1.19
CA VAL A 50 -10.61 -8.40 -1.49
C VAL A 50 -10.03 -8.25 -2.90
N ALA A 51 -9.03 -9.07 -3.24
CA ALA A 51 -8.42 -9.05 -4.58
C ALA A 51 -9.47 -9.31 -5.68
N ARG A 52 -10.37 -10.27 -5.47
CA ARG A 52 -11.44 -10.59 -6.42
C ARG A 52 -12.53 -9.52 -6.47
N ASN A 53 -13.10 -9.17 -5.33
CA ASN A 53 -14.35 -8.41 -5.23
C ASN A 53 -14.13 -6.90 -5.27
N VAL A 54 -13.03 -6.41 -4.70
CA VAL A 54 -12.69 -4.98 -4.67
C VAL A 54 -11.74 -4.64 -5.83
N PHE A 55 -10.73 -5.49 -6.04
CA PHE A 55 -9.70 -5.23 -7.04
C PHE A 55 -9.97 -5.82 -8.43
N GLY A 56 -11.05 -6.60 -8.58
CA GLY A 56 -11.45 -7.20 -9.85
C GLY A 56 -10.52 -8.30 -10.36
N MET A 57 -9.61 -8.81 -9.53
CA MET A 57 -8.61 -9.80 -9.88
C MET A 57 -9.21 -11.20 -9.83
N ARG A 58 -9.83 -11.64 -10.94
CA ARG A 58 -10.57 -12.91 -11.00
C ARG A 58 -9.67 -14.15 -10.97
N GLN A 59 -8.48 -14.07 -11.56
CA GLN A 59 -7.56 -15.21 -11.70
C GLN A 59 -6.65 -15.35 -10.48
N ALA A 60 -6.49 -16.57 -9.95
CA ALA A 60 -5.61 -16.84 -8.81
C ALA A 60 -4.17 -16.35 -9.05
N SER A 61 -3.63 -16.59 -10.25
CA SER A 61 -2.27 -16.14 -10.60
C SER A 61 -2.12 -14.60 -10.61
N MET A 62 -3.17 -13.86 -10.94
CA MET A 62 -3.20 -12.40 -10.86
C MET A 62 -3.23 -11.93 -9.41
N GLN A 63 -3.97 -12.63 -8.54
CA GLN A 63 -4.01 -12.39 -7.11
C GLN A 63 -2.65 -12.69 -6.44
N ASP A 64 -1.96 -13.75 -6.87
CA ASP A 64 -0.62 -14.09 -6.36
C ASP A 64 0.41 -13.04 -6.75
N ARG A 65 0.38 -12.56 -8.01
CA ARG A 65 1.20 -11.41 -8.44
C ARG A 65 0.89 -10.16 -7.63
N TRP A 66 -0.38 -9.88 -7.36
CA TRP A 66 -0.76 -8.75 -6.51
C TRP A 66 -0.22 -8.90 -5.08
N ARG A 67 -0.34 -10.08 -4.47
CA ARG A 67 0.19 -10.37 -3.13
C ARG A 67 1.71 -10.20 -3.07
N ALA A 68 2.43 -10.73 -4.05
CA ALA A 68 3.88 -10.56 -4.15
C ALA A 68 4.27 -9.08 -4.26
N LEU A 69 3.57 -8.31 -5.10
CA LEU A 69 3.85 -6.88 -5.28
C LEU A 69 3.57 -6.06 -4.01
N VAL A 70 2.44 -6.30 -3.35
CA VAL A 70 2.10 -5.67 -2.06
C VAL A 70 3.13 -6.04 -0.99
N GLY A 71 3.58 -7.29 -0.96
CA GLY A 71 4.64 -7.75 -0.06
C GLY A 71 5.95 -6.97 -0.24
N LEU A 72 6.42 -6.84 -1.49
CA LEU A 72 7.61 -6.05 -1.82
C LEU A 72 7.45 -4.56 -1.50
N ALA A 73 6.27 -3.99 -1.73
CA ALA A 73 5.98 -2.58 -1.49
C ALA A 73 5.75 -2.22 -0.01
N ALA A 74 5.70 -3.22 0.88
CA ALA A 74 5.55 -3.04 2.32
C ALA A 74 6.52 -3.89 3.13
N ASP A 75 7.65 -4.32 2.54
CA ASP A 75 8.63 -5.22 3.13
C ASP A 75 9.28 -4.64 4.41
N ASN A 76 9.49 -3.32 4.44
CA ASN A 76 10.05 -2.59 5.58
C ASN A 76 9.23 -1.31 5.90
N PRO A 77 9.41 -0.70 7.10
CA PRO A 77 8.67 0.51 7.50
C PRO A 77 8.78 1.71 6.55
N TYR A 78 9.90 1.84 5.82
CA TYR A 78 10.15 2.94 4.89
C TYR A 78 9.74 2.63 3.44
N ALA A 79 9.27 1.41 3.15
CA ALA A 79 8.76 1.05 1.84
C ALA A 79 7.51 1.88 1.51
N LEU A 80 6.59 2.03 2.48
CA LEU A 80 5.44 2.94 2.41
C LEU A 80 4.59 2.76 1.14
N GLY A 81 4.46 1.55 0.61
CA GLY A 81 3.74 1.30 -0.64
C GLY A 81 4.56 1.54 -1.91
N PHE A 82 5.86 1.82 -1.78
CA PHE A 82 6.78 1.99 -2.89
C PHE A 82 7.77 0.83 -3.00
N ARG A 83 8.12 0.45 -4.23
CA ARG A 83 9.17 -0.51 -4.54
C ARG A 83 10.08 0.03 -5.63
N ASN A 84 11.36 0.21 -5.31
CA ASN A 84 12.40 0.42 -6.32
C ASN A 84 12.51 -0.81 -7.21
N VAL A 85 12.69 -0.59 -8.50
CA VAL A 85 12.82 -1.67 -9.48
C VAL A 85 14.19 -1.58 -10.14
N ASP A 86 15.05 -2.54 -9.80
CA ASP A 86 16.33 -2.73 -10.46
C ASP A 86 16.16 -3.66 -11.66
N GLY A 87 16.82 -3.38 -12.80
CA GLY A 87 16.71 -4.22 -13.99
C GLY A 87 15.36 -4.16 -14.73
N GLY A 88 14.52 -3.16 -14.43
CA GLY A 88 13.24 -2.97 -15.10
C GLY A 88 12.23 -4.08 -14.82
N LEU A 89 11.30 -4.29 -15.75
CA LEU A 89 10.24 -5.30 -15.59
C LEU A 89 10.79 -6.71 -15.34
N ARG A 90 11.96 -7.04 -15.91
CA ARG A 90 12.56 -8.36 -15.70
C ARG A 90 13.04 -8.55 -14.28
N GLY A 91 13.68 -7.54 -13.69
CA GLY A 91 14.09 -7.58 -12.30
C GLY A 91 12.90 -7.60 -11.33
N LEU A 92 11.83 -6.85 -11.62
CA LEU A 92 10.61 -6.93 -10.82
C LEU A 92 10.01 -8.34 -10.78
N ALA A 93 9.90 -9.02 -11.92
CA ALA A 93 9.37 -10.38 -11.95
C ALA A 93 10.26 -11.38 -11.18
N LYS A 94 11.59 -11.18 -11.20
CA LYS A 94 12.55 -11.96 -10.40
C LYS A 94 12.31 -11.73 -8.91
N ASP A 95 12.18 -10.48 -8.48
CA ASP A 95 11.90 -10.12 -7.09
C ASP A 95 10.57 -10.70 -6.59
N MET A 96 9.58 -10.81 -7.47
CA MET A 96 8.27 -11.39 -7.17
C MET A 96 8.28 -12.93 -7.13
N GLY A 97 9.38 -13.59 -7.53
CA GLY A 97 9.48 -15.05 -7.58
C GLY A 97 8.61 -15.69 -8.66
N THR A 98 8.19 -14.97 -9.70
CA THR A 98 7.22 -15.44 -10.71
C THR A 98 7.86 -16.08 -11.95
N CYS A 99 9.12 -16.53 -11.86
CA CYS A 99 9.92 -17.03 -12.98
C CYS A 99 9.65 -18.52 -13.32
N LEU A 100 8.39 -18.88 -13.59
CA LEU A 100 8.05 -20.25 -14.03
C LEU A 100 8.18 -20.46 -15.55
N ASP A 101 8.19 -19.39 -16.34
CA ASP A 101 8.66 -19.39 -17.73
C ASP A 101 8.92 -17.93 -18.13
N ALA A 102 10.14 -17.60 -18.54
CA ALA A 102 10.63 -16.22 -18.47
C ALA A 102 9.78 -15.27 -19.35
N ASP A 103 9.60 -15.60 -20.63
CA ASP A 103 8.97 -14.66 -21.58
C ASP A 103 7.44 -14.53 -21.45
N SER A 104 6.74 -15.58 -21.02
CA SER A 104 5.29 -15.51 -20.74
C SER A 104 4.99 -14.74 -19.44
N SER A 105 5.88 -14.86 -18.44
CA SER A 105 5.78 -14.17 -17.16
C SER A 105 5.96 -12.65 -17.31
N PHE A 106 6.92 -12.18 -18.12
CA PHE A 106 7.11 -10.75 -18.35
C PHE A 106 5.94 -10.10 -19.08
N THR A 107 5.41 -10.76 -20.12
CA THR A 107 4.29 -10.21 -20.91
C THR A 107 3.03 -10.09 -20.05
N THR A 108 2.77 -11.10 -19.22
CA THR A 108 1.64 -11.11 -18.30
C THR A 108 1.79 -10.07 -17.18
N LEU A 109 2.99 -9.93 -16.61
CA LEU A 109 3.25 -8.89 -15.60
C LEU A 109 3.07 -7.48 -16.18
N SER A 110 3.60 -7.22 -17.38
CA SER A 110 3.42 -5.94 -18.08
C SER A 110 1.94 -5.62 -18.26
N ARG A 111 1.16 -6.60 -18.75
CA ARG A 111 -0.28 -6.47 -18.95
C ARG A 111 -1.01 -6.17 -17.64
N ASN A 112 -0.73 -6.93 -16.58
CA ASN A 112 -1.29 -6.70 -15.25
C ASN A 112 -1.00 -5.29 -14.74
N LEU A 113 0.25 -4.82 -14.83
CA LEU A 113 0.64 -3.48 -14.37
C LEU A 113 -0.09 -2.39 -15.15
N ASN A 114 -0.20 -2.53 -16.47
CA ASN A 114 -0.95 -1.60 -17.31
C ASN A 114 -2.44 -1.59 -16.94
N GLU A 115 -3.07 -2.76 -16.81
CA GLU A 115 -4.47 -2.89 -16.39
C GLU A 115 -4.70 -2.26 -15.00
N TRP A 116 -3.82 -2.52 -14.04
CA TRP A 116 -3.90 -1.95 -12.68
C TRP A 116 -3.71 -0.43 -12.66
N SER A 117 -2.85 0.10 -13.52
CA SER A 117 -2.61 1.55 -13.64
C SER A 117 -3.71 2.31 -14.34
N ALA A 118 -4.46 1.64 -15.23
CA ALA A 118 -5.56 2.25 -15.96
C ALA A 118 -6.86 2.35 -15.14
N ARG A 119 -6.93 1.71 -13.96
CA ARG A 119 -8.11 1.78 -13.09
C ARG A 119 -8.30 3.19 -12.50
N GLN A 120 -9.54 3.48 -12.10
CA GLN A 120 -9.92 4.71 -11.41
C GLN A 120 -10.61 4.34 -10.08
N PRO A 121 -9.97 4.56 -8.92
CA PRO A 121 -8.57 5.02 -8.75
C PRO A 121 -7.55 3.94 -9.19
N PRO A 122 -6.30 4.33 -9.51
CA PRO A 122 -5.26 3.38 -9.93
C PRO A 122 -4.86 2.49 -8.75
N LEU A 123 -4.70 1.19 -9.02
CA LEU A 123 -4.15 0.25 -8.03
C LEU A 123 -2.63 0.36 -7.93
N VAL A 124 -1.98 0.65 -9.07
CA VAL A 124 -0.54 0.79 -9.20
C VAL A 124 -0.22 2.02 -10.03
N SER A 125 0.78 2.78 -9.61
CA SER A 125 1.44 3.79 -10.44
C SER A 125 2.85 3.32 -10.75
N MET A 126 3.25 3.46 -12.01
CA MET A 126 4.59 3.13 -12.48
C MET A 126 5.34 4.43 -12.74
N GLY A 127 6.60 4.48 -12.32
CA GLY A 127 7.51 5.51 -12.80
C GLY A 127 8.72 4.93 -13.46
N TYR A 128 9.24 5.70 -14.40
CA TYR A 128 10.26 5.29 -15.33
C TYR A 128 11.54 6.09 -15.09
N GLY A 129 12.67 5.43 -15.23
CA GLY A 129 13.99 6.06 -15.10
C GLY A 129 14.31 6.96 -16.28
N LYS A 130 15.51 7.57 -16.26
CA LYS A 130 16.02 8.31 -17.41
C LYS A 130 16.10 7.39 -18.63
N GLN A 131 15.74 7.93 -19.79
CA GLN A 131 15.84 7.20 -21.04
C GLN A 131 17.31 6.95 -21.40
N THR A 132 17.76 5.70 -21.26
CA THR A 132 19.13 5.27 -21.63
C THR A 132 19.17 4.44 -22.92
N ARG A 133 18.00 4.01 -23.42
CA ARG A 133 17.78 3.24 -24.65
C ARG A 133 16.50 3.70 -25.34
N ALA A 134 15.96 2.91 -26.28
CA ALA A 134 14.71 3.23 -27.00
C ALA A 134 13.49 3.49 -26.10
N ARG A 135 13.44 2.93 -24.88
CA ARG A 135 12.38 3.20 -23.89
C ARG A 135 12.98 3.37 -22.48
N PRO A 136 12.45 4.29 -21.66
CA PRO A 136 12.89 4.43 -20.28
C PRO A 136 12.50 3.17 -19.47
N PRO A 137 13.42 2.60 -18.67
CA PRO A 137 13.12 1.39 -17.89
C PRO A 137 12.18 1.71 -16.73
N LEU A 138 11.31 0.76 -16.37
CA LEU A 138 10.55 0.82 -15.12
C LEU A 138 11.53 0.92 -13.95
N ALA A 139 11.38 1.92 -13.09
CA ALA A 139 12.31 2.21 -12.00
C ALA A 139 11.64 2.24 -10.62
N LEU A 140 10.33 2.47 -10.57
CA LEU A 140 9.58 2.51 -9.32
C LEU A 140 8.15 2.04 -9.54
N ILE A 141 7.66 1.29 -8.56
CA ILE A 141 6.25 0.98 -8.39
C ILE A 141 5.74 1.71 -7.14
N HIS A 142 4.52 2.22 -7.22
CA HIS A 142 3.76 2.78 -6.10
C HIS A 142 2.38 2.13 -6.04
N ILE A 143 1.93 1.72 -4.85
CA ILE A 143 0.58 1.22 -4.59
C ILE A 143 -0.15 2.28 -3.75
N PRO A 144 -0.94 3.18 -4.37
CA PRO A 144 -1.49 4.36 -3.68
C PRO A 144 -2.31 4.03 -2.43
N LEU A 145 -3.20 3.04 -2.51
CA LEU A 145 -4.05 2.65 -1.39
C LEU A 145 -3.23 2.09 -0.22
N LEU A 146 -2.16 1.33 -0.50
CA LEU A 146 -1.25 0.81 0.53
C LEU A 146 -0.51 1.95 1.22
N THR A 147 0.01 2.92 0.47
CA THR A 147 0.64 4.12 1.01
C THR A 147 -0.30 4.88 1.94
N GLN A 148 -1.54 5.11 1.51
CA GLN A 148 -2.56 5.80 2.31
C GLN A 148 -2.80 5.08 3.64
N TRP A 149 -3.02 3.76 3.61
CA TRP A 149 -3.27 2.98 4.83
C TRP A 149 -2.05 2.92 5.76
N LEU A 150 -0.84 2.78 5.22
CA LEU A 150 0.39 2.77 6.01
C LEU A 150 0.64 4.14 6.68
N LEU A 151 0.49 5.24 5.95
CA LEU A 151 0.64 6.58 6.52
C LEU A 151 -0.44 6.88 7.55
N TRP A 152 -1.69 6.50 7.29
CA TRP A 152 -2.76 6.63 8.28
C TRP A 152 -2.45 5.86 9.57
N ALA A 153 -2.00 4.61 9.47
CA ALA A 153 -1.64 3.84 10.64
C ALA A 153 -0.46 4.46 11.41
N ALA A 154 0.55 4.98 10.70
CA ALA A 154 1.66 5.68 11.33
C ALA A 154 1.20 6.94 12.08
N GLU A 155 0.41 7.79 11.44
CA GLU A 155 -0.11 9.03 12.03
C GLU A 155 -1.08 8.75 13.19
N ALA A 156 -1.98 7.77 13.07
CA ALA A 156 -2.89 7.38 14.14
C ALA A 156 -2.14 6.84 15.36
N ARG A 157 -1.08 6.04 15.14
CA ARG A 157 -0.21 5.56 16.22
C ARG A 157 0.59 6.69 16.86
N ALA A 158 1.04 7.67 16.09
CA ALA A 158 1.71 8.84 16.63
C ALA A 158 0.79 9.63 17.57
N ASN A 159 -0.51 9.77 17.25
CA ASN A 159 -1.50 10.37 18.15
C ASN A 159 -1.62 9.60 19.47
N TRP A 160 -1.57 8.27 19.43
CA TRP A 160 -1.60 7.44 20.63
C TRP A 160 -0.33 7.61 21.48
N LEU A 161 0.85 7.61 20.86
CA LEU A 161 2.14 7.79 21.54
C LEU A 161 2.31 9.19 22.12
N ALA A 162 1.78 10.21 21.45
CA ALA A 162 1.73 11.59 21.95
C ALA A 162 0.70 11.79 23.09
N ILE A 163 0.07 10.71 23.58
CA ILE A 163 -0.94 10.73 24.65
C ILE A 163 -2.09 11.70 24.31
N ARG A 164 -2.44 11.80 23.02
CA ARG A 164 -3.59 12.62 22.63
C ARG A 164 -4.85 12.01 23.21
N SER A 165 -5.66 12.85 23.85
CA SER A 165 -6.95 12.43 24.41
C SER A 165 -7.80 11.70 23.37
N ARG A 166 -8.39 10.58 23.78
CA ARG A 166 -9.29 9.72 22.97
C ARG A 166 -8.67 9.13 21.69
N ALA A 167 -7.35 9.18 21.53
CA ALA A 167 -6.67 8.46 20.46
C ALA A 167 -6.99 6.96 20.50
N ILE A 168 -7.05 6.36 19.31
CA ILE A 168 -7.22 4.92 19.11
C ILE A 168 -5.90 4.18 19.32
N ASP A 169 -5.97 2.99 19.92
CA ASP A 169 -4.81 2.13 20.12
C ASP A 169 -4.49 1.30 18.85
N LEU A 170 -3.37 0.58 18.88
CA LEU A 170 -2.95 -0.28 17.76
C LEU A 170 -3.99 -1.36 17.41
N ASN A 171 -4.68 -1.90 18.40
CA ASN A 171 -5.71 -2.92 18.19
C ASN A 171 -6.89 -2.34 17.40
N THR A 172 -7.34 -1.14 17.77
CA THR A 172 -8.42 -0.43 17.08
C THR A 172 -7.99 -0.03 15.67
N ILE A 173 -6.76 0.46 15.49
CA ILE A 173 -6.18 0.75 14.16
C ILE A 173 -6.24 -0.49 13.26
N SER A 174 -5.83 -1.64 13.79
CA SER A 174 -5.85 -2.92 13.07
C SER A 174 -7.26 -3.34 12.69
N LYS A 175 -8.22 -3.26 13.62
CA LYS A 175 -9.64 -3.57 13.36
C LYS A 175 -10.24 -2.69 12.27
N VAL A 176 -9.95 -1.40 12.30
CA VAL A 176 -10.44 -0.44 11.30
C VAL A 176 -9.90 -0.81 9.91
N ALA A 177 -8.60 -1.08 9.78
CA ALA A 177 -8.02 -1.53 8.52
C ALA A 177 -8.67 -2.84 8.02
N CYS A 178 -8.80 -3.84 8.91
CA CYS A 178 -9.40 -5.13 8.55
C CYS A 178 -10.88 -5.07 8.18
N ARG A 179 -11.62 -4.02 8.56
CA ARG A 179 -13.03 -3.85 8.22
C ARG A 179 -13.28 -2.93 7.04
N LEU A 180 -12.47 -1.89 6.86
CA LEU A 180 -12.68 -0.91 5.80
C LEU A 180 -12.00 -1.29 4.48
N ILE A 181 -10.83 -1.93 4.51
CA ILE A 181 -10.14 -2.37 3.28
C ILE A 181 -11.01 -3.31 2.44
N PRO A 182 -11.69 -4.34 3.01
CA PRO A 182 -12.58 -5.20 2.22
C PRO A 182 -13.80 -4.49 1.63
N LEU A 183 -14.15 -3.30 2.11
CA LEU A 183 -15.22 -2.48 1.56
C LEU A 183 -14.72 -1.53 0.45
N GLY A 184 -13.43 -1.60 0.09
CA GLY A 184 -12.80 -0.68 -0.86
C GLY A 184 -12.71 0.77 -0.36
N ALA A 185 -12.85 0.99 0.94
CA ALA A 185 -12.84 2.33 1.51
C ALA A 185 -11.39 2.85 1.70
N PRO A 186 -11.15 4.16 1.50
CA PRO A 186 -9.90 4.79 1.90
C PRO A 186 -9.77 4.80 3.44
N PRO A 187 -8.56 5.01 3.98
CA PRO A 187 -8.40 5.21 5.42
C PRO A 187 -9.20 6.44 5.90
N PRO A 188 -9.72 6.42 7.14
CA PRO A 188 -10.37 7.59 7.74
C PRO A 188 -9.33 8.66 8.12
N SER A 189 -9.77 9.72 8.78
CA SER A 189 -8.86 10.71 9.37
C SER A 189 -7.86 10.05 10.32
N SER A 190 -6.60 10.48 10.32
CA SER A 190 -5.61 10.03 11.31
C SER A 190 -5.88 10.57 12.72
N LYS A 191 -6.80 11.53 12.83
CA LYS A 191 -7.31 12.08 14.09
C LYS A 191 -8.54 11.34 14.63
N LEU A 192 -8.91 10.19 14.05
CA LEU A 192 -10.06 9.38 14.43
C LEU A 192 -10.08 9.07 15.94
N GLU A 193 -11.19 9.42 16.60
CA GLU A 193 -11.36 9.14 18.03
C GLU A 193 -11.98 7.76 18.28
N ARG A 194 -11.83 7.22 19.51
CA ARG A 194 -12.39 5.89 19.88
C ARG A 194 -13.90 5.76 19.64
N SER A 195 -14.68 6.80 19.91
CA SER A 195 -16.14 6.81 19.70
C SER A 195 -16.49 6.74 18.21
N GLU A 196 -15.79 7.50 17.38
CA GLU A 196 -15.94 7.49 15.92
C GLU A 196 -15.50 6.15 15.33
N ALA A 197 -14.38 5.60 15.78
CA ALA A 197 -13.91 4.27 15.38
C ALA A 197 -14.94 3.19 15.71
N SER A 198 -15.55 3.25 16.89
CA SER A 198 -16.61 2.29 17.30
C SER A 198 -17.83 2.36 16.37
N ARG A 199 -18.26 3.58 16.00
CA ARG A 199 -19.35 3.78 15.03
C ARG A 199 -18.98 3.27 13.63
N LEU A 200 -17.76 3.54 13.17
CA LEU A 200 -17.27 3.06 11.88
C LEU A 200 -17.26 1.54 11.81
N LEU A 201 -16.74 0.88 12.86
CA LEU A 201 -16.68 -0.59 12.93
C LEU A 201 -18.09 -1.20 12.97
N TRP A 202 -18.99 -0.63 13.77
CA TRP A 202 -20.38 -1.07 13.83
C TRP A 202 -21.09 -0.98 12.46
N ASN A 203 -20.90 0.14 11.76
CA ASN A 203 -21.49 0.33 10.44
C ASN A 203 -20.89 -0.62 9.38
N ALA A 204 -19.60 -0.92 9.47
CA ALA A 204 -18.95 -1.87 8.58
C ALA A 204 -19.52 -3.29 8.77
N ASP A 205 -19.71 -3.74 10.01
CA ASP A 205 -20.28 -5.06 10.30
C ASP A 205 -21.73 -5.21 9.79
N ARG A 206 -22.49 -4.11 9.70
CA ARG A 206 -23.85 -4.11 9.12
C ARG A 206 -23.89 -4.22 7.60
N ARG A 207 -22.82 -3.83 6.90
CA ARG A 207 -22.75 -3.90 5.42
C ARG A 207 -22.35 -5.27 4.89
N VAL A 208 -21.82 -6.12 5.78
CA VAL A 208 -21.39 -7.50 5.46
C VAL A 208 -22.54 -8.50 5.71
N ARG A 209 -23.59 -8.09 6.43
CA ARG A 209 -24.82 -8.85 6.64
C ARG A 209 -25.83 -8.53 5.56
#